data_AF-A0A5T5XTC4-F1
#
_entry.id   AF-A0A5T5XTC4-F1
#
_cell.length_a   1.000
_cell.length_b   1.000
_cell.length_c   1.000
_cell.angle_alpha   90.00
_cell.angle_beta   90.00
_cell.angle_gamma   90.00
#
_symmetry.space_group_name_H-M   'P 1'
#
loop_
_entity.id
_entity.type
_entity.pdbx_description
1 polymer ?
#
loop_
_entity_poly.entity_id
_entity_poly.type
_entity_poly.pdbx_seq_one_letter_code
_entity_poly.pdbx_strand_id
1 'polypeptide(L)'
;MTIADDLSRLAQIINGASSRVEASYTVISLEESIVIVNSSEIIRLLQSIGYKKATNCIEKNEIWLDRQASSWDDPIIYENVESFWSRVNTQNSLPKNYIIGTPLILPTSKNESIEKIHIFFMWKDILSLIADHHNSDCSVLFFTNDDKSYTVELTHFLQYSEINLLSNSSLKYEIIKELLDTIKINDLHKSERKLVIRSAINEVFKANGTFNFFDLLNSTEHVRKKYDELYEIYTKRFSVNKILNELDEKNLEFTSKINEFISSNQTKALTIPGALIAAGGLVKANETTEAILIIAGLWMIKKVNYISIEIFNETFDNLRSRVES
;
A
#
# COMPACT_ATOMS: atom_id res chain seq x y z
N MET A 1 -24.28 -14.21 -19.29
CA MET A 1 -23.97 -14.97 -18.06
C MET A 1 -22.55 -15.47 -18.21
N THR A 2 -21.67 -15.19 -17.26
CA THR A 2 -20.26 -15.61 -17.35
C THR A 2 -20.09 -17.03 -16.80
N ILE A 3 -19.06 -17.75 -17.23
CA ILE A 3 -18.70 -19.09 -16.69
C ILE A 3 -18.60 -19.03 -15.15
N ALA A 4 -18.10 -17.91 -14.60
CA ALA A 4 -17.98 -17.73 -13.15
C ALA A 4 -19.35 -17.63 -12.45
N ASP A 5 -20.35 -16.99 -13.08
CA ASP A 5 -21.72 -16.91 -12.52
C ASP A 5 -22.38 -18.29 -12.52
N ASP A 6 -22.23 -19.04 -13.61
CA ASP A 6 -22.79 -20.39 -13.74
C ASP A 6 -22.10 -21.36 -12.75
N LEU A 7 -20.78 -21.26 -12.57
CA LEU A 7 -20.05 -22.07 -11.60
C LEU A 7 -20.44 -21.74 -10.15
N SER A 8 -20.67 -20.45 -9.85
CA SER A 8 -21.15 -20.00 -8.54
C SER A 8 -22.55 -20.54 -8.25
N ARG A 9 -23.42 -20.56 -9.27
CA ARG A 9 -24.77 -21.11 -9.15
C ARG A 9 -24.75 -22.64 -9.02
N LEU A 10 -23.87 -23.32 -9.76
CA LEU A 10 -23.64 -24.75 -9.59
C LEU A 10 -23.18 -25.06 -8.16
N ALA A 11 -22.23 -24.28 -7.62
CA ALA A 11 -21.73 -24.42 -6.25
C ALA A 11 -22.85 -24.28 -5.19
N GLN A 12 -23.84 -23.41 -5.42
CA GLN A 12 -25.00 -23.27 -4.53
C GLN A 12 -25.88 -24.52 -4.55
N ILE A 13 -26.12 -25.11 -5.73
CA ILE A 13 -26.95 -26.31 -5.88
C ILE A 13 -26.28 -27.53 -5.23
N ILE A 14 -24.96 -27.66 -5.40
CA ILE A 14 -24.20 -28.81 -4.88
C ILE A 14 -23.57 -28.56 -3.51
N ASN A 15 -24.02 -27.52 -2.82
CA ASN A 15 -23.52 -27.21 -1.48
C ASN A 15 -23.88 -28.34 -0.51
N GLY A 16 -22.91 -28.81 0.26
CA GLY A 16 -23.08 -29.95 1.17
C GLY A 16 -23.07 -31.33 0.49
N ALA A 17 -22.85 -31.40 -0.82
CA ALA A 17 -22.65 -32.67 -1.52
C ALA A 17 -21.37 -33.37 -1.04
N SER A 18 -21.40 -34.69 -1.06
CA SER A 18 -20.19 -35.50 -0.91
C SER A 18 -19.63 -35.84 -2.29
N SER A 19 -18.33 -36.08 -2.37
CA SER A 19 -17.70 -36.43 -3.63
C SER A 19 -16.65 -37.52 -3.45
N ARG A 20 -16.48 -38.31 -4.50
CA ARG A 20 -15.45 -39.33 -4.61
C ARG A 20 -14.85 -39.33 -6.00
N VAL A 21 -13.66 -39.88 -6.11
CA VAL A 21 -12.99 -40.14 -7.38
C VAL A 21 -13.11 -41.62 -7.70
N GLU A 22 -13.63 -41.92 -8.89
CA GLU A 22 -13.81 -43.29 -9.38
C GLU A 22 -13.26 -43.38 -10.80
N ALA A 23 -12.10 -44.05 -10.96
CA ALA A 23 -11.34 -44.07 -12.20
C ALA A 23 -11.15 -42.64 -12.79
N SER A 24 -11.64 -42.38 -14.00
CA SER A 24 -11.57 -41.05 -14.63
C SER A 24 -12.70 -40.10 -14.23
N TYR A 25 -13.64 -40.54 -13.39
CA TYR A 25 -14.81 -39.75 -13.01
C TYR A 25 -14.66 -39.13 -11.62
N THR A 26 -15.12 -37.90 -11.50
CA THR A 26 -15.47 -37.29 -10.23
C THR A 26 -16.97 -37.48 -10.04
N VAL A 27 -17.36 -38.20 -9.00
CA VAL A 27 -18.76 -38.49 -8.70
C VAL A 27 -19.19 -37.60 -7.54
N ILE A 28 -20.23 -36.81 -7.77
CA ILE A 28 -20.82 -35.91 -6.77
C ILE A 28 -22.15 -36.51 -6.35
N SER A 29 -22.25 -36.92 -5.08
CA SER A 29 -23.45 -37.51 -4.51
C SER A 29 -24.26 -36.45 -3.77
N LEU A 30 -25.52 -36.31 -4.16
CA LEU A 30 -26.49 -35.33 -3.65
C LEU A 30 -27.69 -36.03 -3.03
N GLU A 31 -28.53 -35.27 -2.32
CA GLU A 31 -29.85 -35.74 -1.94
C GLU A 31 -30.74 -35.88 -3.19
N GLU A 32 -31.48 -36.98 -3.28
CA GLU A 32 -32.30 -37.32 -4.46
C GLU A 32 -33.36 -36.24 -4.78
N SER A 33 -33.92 -35.61 -3.74
CA SER A 33 -34.85 -34.48 -3.85
C SER A 33 -34.25 -33.28 -4.58
N ILE A 34 -32.98 -32.95 -4.31
CA ILE A 34 -32.26 -31.83 -4.92
C ILE A 34 -32.01 -32.12 -6.40
N VAL A 35 -31.61 -33.35 -6.73
CA VAL A 35 -31.34 -33.74 -8.13
C VAL A 35 -32.61 -33.73 -8.97
N ILE A 36 -33.72 -34.26 -8.44
CA ILE A 36 -35.01 -34.26 -9.16
C ILE A 36 -35.44 -32.83 -9.51
N VAL A 37 -35.34 -31.90 -8.55
CA VAL A 37 -35.76 -30.50 -8.73
C VAL A 37 -34.83 -29.73 -9.67
N ASN A 38 -33.51 -29.95 -9.59
CA ASN A 38 -32.52 -29.12 -10.27
C ASN A 38 -31.85 -29.78 -11.49
N SER A 39 -32.24 -31.00 -11.87
CA SER A 39 -31.60 -31.78 -12.94
C SER A 39 -31.39 -31.00 -14.25
N SER A 40 -32.43 -30.37 -14.77
CA SER A 40 -32.38 -29.58 -16.00
C SER A 40 -31.53 -28.32 -15.86
N GLU A 41 -31.48 -27.71 -14.68
CA GLU A 41 -30.61 -26.57 -14.39
C GLU A 41 -29.14 -27.00 -14.29
N ILE A 42 -28.84 -28.10 -13.60
CA ILE A 42 -27.48 -28.67 -13.49
C ILE A 42 -26.93 -28.98 -14.88
N ILE A 43 -27.73 -29.61 -15.75
CA ILE A 43 -27.31 -29.91 -17.12
C ILE A 43 -26.98 -28.63 -17.88
N ARG A 44 -27.84 -27.60 -17.80
CA ARG A 44 -27.61 -26.30 -18.45
C ARG A 44 -26.32 -25.63 -17.96
N LEU A 45 -26.09 -25.65 -16.64
CA LEU A 45 -24.88 -25.08 -16.02
C LEU A 45 -23.63 -25.84 -16.44
N LEU A 46 -23.66 -27.17 -16.45
CA LEU A 46 -22.53 -28.00 -16.88
C LEU A 46 -22.19 -27.77 -18.36
N GLN A 47 -23.21 -27.61 -19.22
CA GLN A 47 -22.98 -27.26 -20.63
C GLN A 47 -22.33 -25.89 -20.78
N SER A 48 -22.78 -24.89 -20.01
CA SER A 48 -22.26 -23.53 -20.15
C SER A 48 -20.84 -23.35 -19.61
N ILE A 49 -20.41 -24.18 -18.65
CA ILE A 49 -19.02 -24.26 -18.21
C ILE A 49 -18.12 -25.11 -19.13
N GLY A 50 -18.68 -25.66 -20.22
CA GLY A 50 -17.94 -26.38 -21.27
C GLY A 50 -17.85 -27.90 -21.11
N TYR A 51 -18.70 -28.53 -20.29
CA TYR A 51 -18.76 -29.99 -20.18
C TYR A 51 -19.62 -30.60 -21.29
N LYS A 52 -18.99 -31.38 -22.17
CA LYS A 52 -19.60 -31.91 -23.41
C LYS A 52 -20.59 -33.04 -23.15
N LYS A 53 -20.41 -33.81 -22.07
CA LYS A 53 -21.23 -34.99 -21.73
C LYS A 53 -22.35 -34.69 -20.73
N ALA A 54 -22.71 -33.42 -20.54
CA ALA A 54 -23.65 -32.97 -19.52
C ALA A 54 -25.04 -33.63 -19.59
N THR A 55 -25.54 -33.98 -20.77
CA THR A 55 -26.90 -34.56 -20.91
C THR A 55 -27.05 -35.94 -20.27
N ASN A 56 -25.96 -36.70 -20.16
CA ASN A 56 -25.96 -38.08 -19.68
C ASN A 56 -25.10 -38.24 -18.41
N CYS A 57 -24.93 -37.16 -17.65
CA CYS A 57 -24.05 -37.16 -16.49
C CYS A 57 -24.76 -37.43 -15.15
N ILE A 58 -26.09 -37.45 -15.12
CA ILE A 58 -26.86 -37.65 -13.90
C ILE A 58 -27.38 -39.07 -13.87
N GLU A 59 -26.99 -39.83 -12.86
CA GLU A 59 -27.51 -41.16 -12.58
C GLU A 59 -28.09 -41.20 -11.16
N LYS A 60 -29.42 -41.33 -11.05
CA LYS A 60 -30.15 -41.29 -9.77
C LYS A 60 -29.87 -39.99 -9.00
N ASN A 61 -29.10 -40.09 -7.91
CA ASN A 61 -28.74 -38.99 -7.03
C ASN A 61 -27.26 -38.58 -7.18
N GLU A 62 -26.58 -39.06 -8.23
CA GLU A 62 -25.15 -38.83 -8.47
C GLU A 62 -24.92 -38.10 -9.79
N ILE A 63 -23.95 -37.18 -9.78
CA ILE A 63 -23.45 -36.48 -10.97
C ILE A 63 -22.05 -37.02 -11.29
N TRP A 64 -21.90 -37.57 -12.49
CA TRP A 64 -20.69 -38.19 -13.01
C TRP A 64 -19.98 -37.25 -13.98
N LEU A 65 -18.89 -36.64 -13.50
CA LEU A 65 -18.06 -35.72 -14.28
C LEU A 65 -16.78 -36.43 -14.75
N ASP A 66 -16.67 -36.67 -16.04
CA ASP A 66 -15.48 -37.26 -16.66
C ASP A 66 -14.33 -36.23 -16.68
N ARG A 67 -13.18 -36.55 -16.07
CA ARG A 67 -12.01 -35.67 -15.99
C ARG A 67 -11.17 -35.65 -17.27
N GLN A 68 -11.44 -36.51 -18.25
CA GLN A 68 -10.68 -36.52 -19.50
C GLN A 68 -10.82 -35.20 -20.26
N ALA A 69 -9.70 -34.68 -20.79
CA ALA A 69 -9.69 -33.42 -21.52
C ALA A 69 -10.63 -33.42 -22.75
N SER A 70 -10.87 -34.58 -23.36
CA SER A 70 -11.81 -34.74 -24.49
C SER A 70 -13.26 -34.43 -24.11
N SER A 71 -13.62 -34.54 -22.83
CA SER A 71 -14.97 -34.31 -22.31
C SER A 71 -15.25 -32.83 -22.00
N TRP A 72 -14.26 -31.95 -22.14
CA TRP A 72 -14.35 -30.52 -21.85
C TRP A 72 -13.94 -29.68 -23.05
N ASP A 73 -14.46 -28.47 -23.16
CA ASP A 73 -13.92 -27.44 -24.05
C ASP A 73 -12.59 -26.90 -23.49
N ASP A 74 -12.59 -26.51 -22.21
CA ASP A 74 -11.40 -26.21 -21.43
C ASP A 74 -11.46 -27.00 -20.10
N PRO A 75 -10.51 -27.91 -19.83
CA PRO A 75 -10.56 -28.74 -18.63
C PRO A 75 -10.36 -27.93 -17.35
N ILE A 76 -11.46 -27.68 -16.63
CA ILE A 76 -11.46 -27.01 -15.31
C ILE A 76 -11.61 -27.98 -14.14
N ILE A 77 -11.65 -29.29 -14.39
CA ILE A 77 -11.85 -30.31 -13.35
C ILE A 77 -10.53 -31.00 -12.96
N TYR A 78 -10.36 -31.22 -11.66
CA TYR A 78 -9.18 -31.75 -11.02
C TYR A 78 -9.56 -32.86 -10.05
N GLU A 79 -8.65 -33.80 -9.82
CA GLU A 79 -8.90 -34.93 -8.93
C GLU A 79 -8.92 -34.51 -7.46
N ASN A 80 -7.86 -33.84 -7.05
CA ASN A 80 -7.61 -33.37 -5.69
C ASN A 80 -6.77 -32.08 -5.73
N VAL A 81 -6.54 -31.46 -4.57
CA VAL A 81 -5.81 -30.19 -4.48
C VAL A 81 -4.36 -30.31 -4.98
N GLU A 82 -3.71 -31.46 -4.82
CA GLU A 82 -2.34 -31.68 -5.31
C GLU A 82 -2.29 -31.71 -6.85
N SER A 83 -3.25 -32.39 -7.49
CA SER A 83 -3.40 -32.40 -8.95
C SER A 83 -3.76 -31.02 -9.51
N PHE A 84 -4.47 -30.21 -8.74
CA PHE A 84 -4.73 -28.81 -9.07
C PHE A 84 -3.44 -28.00 -8.99
N TRP A 85 -2.71 -28.12 -7.87
CA TRP A 85 -1.44 -27.43 -7.65
C TRP A 85 -0.40 -27.72 -8.74
N SER A 86 -0.23 -29.00 -9.12
CA SER A 86 0.76 -29.40 -10.12
C SER A 86 0.54 -28.78 -11.50
N ARG A 87 -0.69 -28.35 -11.81
CA ARG A 87 -1.03 -27.69 -13.08
C ARG A 87 -0.95 -26.16 -13.01
N VAL A 88 -1.10 -25.58 -11.82
CA VAL A 88 -1.16 -24.11 -11.65
C VAL A 88 0.12 -23.50 -11.10
N ASN A 89 1.01 -24.27 -10.48
CA ASN A 89 2.20 -23.76 -9.77
C ASN A 89 3.13 -22.85 -10.61
N THR A 90 3.24 -23.11 -11.91
CA THR A 90 4.05 -22.32 -12.86
C THR A 90 3.31 -21.14 -13.49
N GLN A 91 2.00 -21.01 -13.25
CA GLN A 91 1.21 -19.93 -13.82
C GLN A 91 1.49 -18.60 -13.11
N ASN A 92 1.19 -17.49 -13.78
CA ASN A 92 1.32 -16.15 -13.20
C ASN A 92 0.20 -15.81 -12.22
N SER A 93 -0.99 -16.39 -12.43
CA SER A 93 -2.18 -16.12 -11.64
C SER A 93 -2.99 -17.39 -11.44
N LEU A 94 -3.70 -17.49 -10.31
CA LEU A 94 -4.63 -18.59 -10.07
C LEU A 94 -5.78 -18.58 -11.08
N PRO A 95 -6.14 -19.73 -11.68
CA PRO A 95 -7.35 -19.84 -12.50
C PRO A 95 -8.60 -19.46 -11.72
N LYS A 96 -9.48 -18.66 -12.34
CA LYS A 96 -10.75 -18.23 -11.72
C LYS A 96 -11.80 -19.35 -11.65
N ASN A 97 -11.72 -20.32 -12.56
CA ASN A 97 -12.68 -21.39 -12.71
C ASN A 97 -11.98 -22.73 -12.48
N TYR A 98 -12.44 -23.49 -11.50
CA TYR A 98 -11.95 -24.84 -11.22
C TYR A 98 -13.00 -25.66 -10.46
N ILE A 99 -12.91 -26.98 -10.56
CA ILE A 99 -13.68 -27.95 -9.78
C ILE A 99 -12.69 -29.00 -9.28
N ILE A 100 -12.54 -29.14 -7.97
CA ILE A 100 -11.69 -30.18 -7.37
C ILE A 100 -12.60 -31.30 -6.87
N GLY A 101 -12.26 -32.53 -7.23
CA GLY A 101 -13.14 -33.69 -7.02
C GLY A 101 -13.13 -34.26 -5.62
N THR A 102 -12.02 -34.27 -4.90
CA THR A 102 -11.97 -34.83 -3.54
C THR A 102 -11.00 -34.05 -2.63
N PRO A 103 -11.50 -33.36 -1.58
CA PRO A 103 -12.92 -33.06 -1.34
C PRO A 103 -13.48 -32.16 -2.46
N LEU A 104 -14.81 -32.08 -2.59
CA LEU A 104 -15.46 -31.19 -3.55
C LEU A 104 -15.15 -29.74 -3.21
N ILE A 105 -14.39 -29.05 -4.07
CA ILE A 105 -14.06 -27.63 -3.88
C ILE A 105 -14.36 -26.88 -5.17
N LEU A 106 -15.13 -25.80 -5.05
CA LEU A 106 -15.41 -24.82 -6.10
C LEU A 106 -14.83 -23.46 -5.68
N PRO A 107 -14.72 -22.47 -6.59
CA PRO A 107 -14.06 -21.20 -6.28
C PRO A 107 -14.73 -20.38 -5.18
N THR A 108 -16.03 -20.60 -4.95
CA THR A 108 -16.79 -19.95 -3.88
C THR A 108 -16.70 -20.69 -2.54
N SER A 109 -16.18 -21.91 -2.53
CA SER A 109 -16.08 -22.73 -1.31
C SER A 109 -14.88 -22.30 -0.47
N LYS A 110 -15.10 -21.99 0.80
CA LYS A 110 -14.01 -21.72 1.73
C LYS A 110 -13.24 -23.02 2.02
N ASN A 111 -11.96 -23.05 1.68
CA ASN A 111 -11.11 -24.22 1.89
C ASN A 111 -9.68 -23.78 2.26
N GLU A 112 -9.16 -24.35 3.35
CA GLU A 112 -7.84 -23.98 3.88
C GLU A 112 -6.70 -24.23 2.89
N SER A 113 -6.73 -25.34 2.16
CA SER A 113 -5.69 -25.68 1.18
C SER A 113 -5.70 -24.72 -0.01
N ILE A 114 -6.88 -24.23 -0.40
CA ILE A 114 -7.03 -23.22 -1.45
C ILE A 114 -6.59 -21.83 -0.95
N GLU A 115 -6.88 -21.47 0.30
CA GLU A 115 -6.36 -20.23 0.91
C GLU A 115 -4.82 -20.22 0.88
N LYS A 116 -4.16 -21.36 1.19
CA LYS A 116 -2.70 -21.51 1.09
C LYS A 116 -2.18 -21.25 -0.32
N ILE A 117 -2.85 -21.79 -1.34
CA ILE A 117 -2.53 -21.53 -2.76
C ILE A 117 -2.76 -20.05 -3.10
N HIS A 118 -3.82 -19.43 -2.62
CA HIS A 118 -4.04 -17.99 -2.84
C HIS A 118 -2.92 -17.14 -2.23
N ILE A 119 -2.45 -17.45 -1.02
CA ILE A 119 -1.33 -16.74 -0.39
C ILE A 119 -0.09 -16.78 -1.27
N PHE A 120 0.21 -17.93 -1.89
CA PHE A 120 1.30 -18.07 -2.86
C PHE A 120 1.16 -17.09 -4.03
N PHE A 121 0.00 -17.06 -4.69
CA PHE A 121 -0.21 -16.16 -5.83
C PHE A 121 -0.26 -14.69 -5.42
N MET A 122 -0.82 -14.35 -4.26
CA MET A 122 -0.82 -12.97 -3.75
C MET A 122 0.59 -12.47 -3.45
N TRP A 123 1.47 -13.33 -2.94
CA TRP A 123 2.89 -12.97 -2.80
C TRP A 123 3.60 -12.79 -4.15
N LYS A 124 3.34 -13.65 -5.14
CA LYS A 124 3.85 -13.43 -6.51
C LYS A 124 3.39 -12.08 -7.07
N ASP A 125 2.11 -11.74 -6.87
CA ASP A 125 1.54 -10.44 -7.25
C ASP A 125 2.29 -9.29 -6.56
N ILE A 126 2.51 -9.35 -5.25
CA ILE A 126 3.27 -8.31 -4.53
C ILE A 126 4.69 -8.20 -5.08
N LEU A 127 5.39 -9.32 -5.25
CA LEU A 127 6.76 -9.34 -5.77
C LEU A 127 6.83 -8.76 -7.18
N SER A 128 5.85 -9.03 -8.05
CA SER A 128 5.77 -8.42 -9.38
C SER A 128 5.70 -6.89 -9.36
N LEU A 129 5.23 -6.30 -8.25
CA LEU A 129 5.08 -4.85 -8.10
C LEU A 129 6.34 -4.17 -7.54
N ILE A 130 7.23 -4.91 -6.87
CA ILE A 130 8.33 -4.35 -6.07
C ILE A 130 9.71 -4.91 -6.41
N ALA A 131 9.79 -6.04 -7.12
CA ALA A 131 11.04 -6.65 -7.54
C ALA A 131 11.72 -5.84 -8.64
N ASP A 132 13.05 -5.86 -8.66
CA ASP A 132 13.83 -5.19 -9.71
C ASP A 132 13.78 -6.00 -11.01
N HIS A 133 13.76 -7.32 -10.88
CA HIS A 133 13.44 -8.24 -11.97
C HIS A 133 12.40 -9.23 -11.49
N HIS A 134 11.34 -9.39 -12.27
CA HIS A 134 10.32 -10.41 -12.05
C HIS A 134 10.09 -11.23 -13.32
N ASN A 135 9.91 -12.54 -13.16
CA ASN A 135 9.34 -13.44 -14.16
C ASN A 135 8.38 -14.42 -13.47
N SER A 136 7.76 -15.34 -14.22
CA SER A 136 6.79 -16.31 -13.66
C SER A 136 7.40 -17.17 -12.55
N ASP A 137 8.68 -17.48 -12.65
CA ASP A 137 9.34 -18.52 -11.87
C ASP A 137 10.27 -17.96 -10.79
N CYS A 138 10.57 -16.65 -10.82
CA CYS A 138 11.56 -16.01 -9.99
C CYS A 138 11.33 -14.49 -9.83
N SER A 139 11.61 -13.98 -8.64
CA SER A 139 11.75 -12.55 -8.37
C SER A 139 13.10 -12.23 -7.75
N VAL A 140 13.75 -11.17 -8.24
CA VAL A 140 15.05 -10.70 -7.76
C VAL A 140 14.90 -9.35 -7.08
N LEU A 141 15.42 -9.25 -5.85
CA LEU A 141 15.40 -8.05 -5.01
C LEU A 141 16.84 -7.64 -4.65
N PHE A 142 17.23 -6.42 -5.01
CA PHE A 142 18.51 -5.83 -4.64
C PHE A 142 18.40 -4.95 -3.39
N PHE A 143 19.03 -5.34 -2.29
CA PHE A 143 19.04 -4.56 -1.06
C PHE A 143 20.40 -3.90 -0.84
N THR A 144 20.38 -2.68 -0.31
CA THR A 144 21.56 -1.93 0.11
C THR A 144 21.46 -1.64 1.60
N ASN A 145 22.41 -2.13 2.38
CA ASN A 145 22.64 -1.71 3.77
C ASN A 145 23.93 -0.89 3.83
N ASP A 146 24.11 -0.12 4.91
CA ASP A 146 25.07 0.99 5.09
C ASP A 146 26.46 0.82 4.43
N ASP A 147 27.02 -0.39 4.31
CA ASP A 147 28.27 -0.68 3.57
C ASP A 147 28.23 -1.93 2.66
N LYS A 148 27.08 -2.59 2.49
CA LYS A 148 26.96 -3.85 1.72
C LYS A 148 25.67 -3.92 0.92
N SER A 149 25.80 -4.23 -0.36
CA SER A 149 24.68 -4.65 -1.21
C SER A 149 24.57 -6.16 -1.24
N TYR A 150 23.36 -6.70 -1.19
CA TYR A 150 23.09 -8.11 -1.42
C TYR A 150 21.86 -8.29 -2.30
N THR A 151 21.82 -9.43 -2.97
CA THR A 151 20.75 -9.80 -3.88
C THR A 151 20.02 -10.99 -3.29
N VAL A 152 18.69 -10.92 -3.25
CA VAL A 152 17.84 -12.04 -2.87
C VAL A 152 17.11 -12.51 -4.11
N GLU A 153 17.31 -13.79 -4.44
CA GLU A 153 16.61 -14.47 -5.52
C GLU A 153 15.53 -15.39 -4.91
N LEU A 154 14.27 -15.15 -5.28
CA LEU A 154 13.12 -15.89 -4.79
C LEU A 154 12.53 -16.73 -5.91
N THR A 155 12.90 -18.01 -5.99
CA THR A 155 12.28 -18.97 -6.91
C THR A 155 10.83 -19.26 -6.47
N HIS A 156 9.87 -19.03 -7.35
CA HIS A 156 8.44 -19.30 -7.17
C HIS A 156 8.09 -20.76 -7.44
N PHE A 157 8.86 -21.70 -6.92
CA PHE A 157 8.59 -23.13 -7.06
C PHE A 157 8.50 -23.77 -5.68
N LEU A 158 7.34 -24.33 -5.36
CA LEU A 158 7.09 -25.09 -4.14
C LEU A 158 6.33 -26.36 -4.48
N GLN A 159 6.68 -27.45 -3.82
CA GLN A 159 5.88 -28.68 -3.82
C GLN A 159 4.59 -28.45 -3.02
N TYR A 160 3.55 -29.24 -3.32
CA TYR A 160 2.28 -29.13 -2.59
C TYR A 160 2.47 -29.44 -1.09
N SER A 161 3.37 -30.36 -0.76
CA SER A 161 3.76 -30.70 0.62
C SER A 161 4.24 -29.46 1.39
N GLU A 162 5.06 -28.62 0.79
CA GLU A 162 5.56 -27.37 1.39
C GLU A 162 4.42 -26.37 1.60
N ILE A 163 3.57 -26.15 0.59
CA ILE A 163 2.42 -25.26 0.71
C ILE A 163 1.49 -25.72 1.81
N ASN A 164 1.25 -27.02 1.93
CA ASN A 164 0.36 -27.55 2.95
C ASN A 164 0.88 -27.33 4.39
N LEU A 165 2.20 -27.18 4.58
CA LEU A 165 2.83 -26.87 5.86
C LEU A 165 2.63 -25.42 6.32
N LEU A 166 2.10 -24.53 5.47
CA LEU A 166 1.79 -23.15 5.85
C LEU A 166 0.80 -23.13 7.02
N SER A 167 1.29 -22.70 8.18
CA SER A 167 0.49 -22.54 9.40
C SER A 167 -0.28 -21.21 9.38
N ASN A 168 -1.40 -21.13 10.10
CA ASN A 168 -2.25 -19.93 10.22
C ASN A 168 -2.70 -19.36 8.87
N SER A 169 -3.02 -20.23 7.90
CA SER A 169 -3.39 -19.85 6.53
C SER A 169 -4.53 -18.83 6.47
N SER A 170 -5.63 -19.01 7.20
CA SER A 170 -6.74 -18.05 7.14
C SER A 170 -6.36 -16.65 7.62
N LEU A 171 -5.54 -16.52 8.67
CA LEU A 171 -5.04 -15.22 9.13
C LEU A 171 -4.10 -14.59 8.10
N LYS A 172 -3.14 -15.38 7.58
CA LYS A 172 -2.19 -14.92 6.56
C LYS A 172 -2.89 -14.51 5.27
N TYR A 173 -3.96 -15.21 4.88
CA TYR A 173 -4.79 -14.89 3.71
C TYR A 173 -5.40 -13.50 3.83
N GLU A 174 -6.05 -13.17 4.94
CA GLU A 174 -6.64 -11.84 5.13
C GLU A 174 -5.55 -10.76 5.18
N ILE A 175 -4.44 -11.00 5.90
CA ILE A 175 -3.32 -10.07 5.99
C ILE A 175 -2.74 -9.74 4.61
N ILE A 176 -2.46 -10.76 3.80
CA ILE A 176 -1.80 -10.56 2.51
C ILE A 176 -2.75 -9.95 1.47
N LYS A 177 -4.05 -10.29 1.56
CA LYS A 177 -5.10 -9.67 0.75
C LYS A 177 -5.20 -8.18 1.03
N GLU A 178 -5.32 -7.78 2.30
CA GLU A 178 -5.34 -6.37 2.70
C GLU A 178 -4.07 -5.62 2.26
N LEU A 179 -2.91 -6.27 2.42
CA LEU A 179 -1.62 -5.68 2.05
C LEU A 179 -1.54 -5.47 0.53
N LEU A 180 -1.95 -6.47 -0.25
CA LEU A 180 -1.99 -6.40 -1.71
C LEU A 180 -2.95 -5.31 -2.19
N ASP A 181 -4.15 -5.24 -1.62
CA ASP A 181 -5.14 -4.21 -1.93
C ASP A 181 -4.58 -2.81 -1.64
N THR A 182 -3.95 -2.64 -0.47
CA THR A 182 -3.31 -1.38 -0.05
C THR A 182 -2.19 -0.96 -1.01
N ILE A 183 -1.32 -1.89 -1.42
CA ILE A 183 -0.21 -1.61 -2.35
C ILE A 183 -0.74 -1.29 -3.77
N LYS A 184 -1.85 -1.90 -4.19
CA LYS A 184 -2.46 -1.68 -5.52
C LYS A 184 -3.23 -0.36 -5.63
N ILE A 185 -3.55 0.33 -4.52
CA ILE A 185 -4.18 1.66 -4.56
C ILE A 185 -3.36 2.59 -5.46
N ASN A 186 -4.03 3.25 -6.40
CA ASN A 186 -3.41 4.14 -7.37
C ASN A 186 -3.62 5.61 -6.95
N ASP A 187 -2.75 6.09 -6.07
CA ASP A 187 -2.73 7.47 -5.58
C ASP A 187 -1.29 8.04 -5.59
N LEU A 188 -1.11 9.24 -5.04
CA LEU A 188 0.19 9.92 -4.95
C LEU A 188 1.23 9.19 -4.09
N HIS A 189 0.82 8.26 -3.21
CA HIS A 189 1.69 7.52 -2.28
C HIS A 189 1.99 6.09 -2.76
N LYS A 190 1.58 5.72 -3.98
CA LYS A 190 1.77 4.38 -4.55
C LYS A 190 3.24 3.96 -4.58
N SER A 191 4.13 4.84 -5.01
CA SER A 191 5.58 4.59 -5.04
C SER A 191 6.13 4.28 -3.65
N GLU A 192 5.68 5.03 -2.66
CA GLU A 192 6.17 4.94 -1.29
C GLU A 192 5.66 3.68 -0.61
N ARG A 193 4.40 3.29 -0.81
CA ARG A 193 3.89 2.00 -0.31
C ARG A 193 4.71 0.82 -0.83
N LYS A 194 5.12 0.85 -2.11
CA LYS A 194 6.00 -0.18 -2.71
C LYS A 194 7.39 -0.20 -2.07
N LEU A 195 7.98 0.97 -1.79
CA LEU A 195 9.28 1.06 -1.13
C LEU A 195 9.22 0.62 0.35
N VAL A 196 8.12 0.91 1.03
CA VAL A 196 7.91 0.53 2.43
C VAL A 196 7.74 -0.98 2.56
N ILE A 197 6.95 -1.64 1.71
CA ILE A 197 6.85 -3.11 1.75
C ILE A 197 8.17 -3.78 1.41
N ARG A 198 8.92 -3.23 0.44
CA ARG A 198 10.26 -3.72 0.09
C ARG A 198 11.21 -3.60 1.28
N SER A 199 11.19 -2.46 1.98
CA SER A 199 11.98 -2.24 3.20
C SER A 199 11.53 -3.16 4.34
N ALA A 200 10.23 -3.43 4.45
CA ALA A 200 9.69 -4.31 5.48
C ALA A 200 10.15 -5.76 5.29
N ILE A 201 10.11 -6.27 4.06
CA ILE A 201 10.69 -7.58 3.71
C ILE A 201 12.18 -7.59 4.08
N ASN A 202 12.92 -6.55 3.70
CA ASN A 202 14.34 -6.45 3.98
C ASN A 202 14.65 -6.52 5.49
N GLU A 203 13.94 -5.73 6.30
CA GLU A 203 14.12 -5.65 7.75
C GLU A 203 13.75 -6.96 8.46
N VAL A 204 12.73 -7.69 7.99
CA VAL A 204 12.35 -9.00 8.55
C VAL A 204 13.45 -10.04 8.35
N PHE A 205 14.15 -10.01 7.22
CA PHE A 205 15.18 -11.01 6.87
C PHE A 205 16.62 -10.54 7.03
N LYS A 206 16.84 -9.30 7.48
CA LYS A 206 18.15 -8.64 7.62
C LYS A 206 19.17 -9.47 8.40
N ALA A 207 18.71 -10.23 9.41
CA ALA A 207 19.57 -11.04 10.28
C ALA A 207 20.05 -12.36 9.63
N ASN A 208 19.31 -12.89 8.64
CA ASN A 208 19.53 -14.24 8.11
C ASN A 208 20.27 -14.25 6.76
N GLY A 209 20.48 -13.08 6.12
CA GLY A 209 21.26 -12.89 4.90
C GLY A 209 20.62 -13.43 3.61
N THR A 210 20.06 -14.64 3.66
CA THR A 210 19.33 -15.29 2.56
C THR A 210 18.05 -15.93 3.09
N PHE A 211 16.94 -15.70 2.41
CA PHE A 211 15.66 -16.36 2.67
C PHE A 211 15.07 -16.82 1.35
N ASN A 212 14.32 -17.91 1.37
CA ASN A 212 13.66 -18.45 0.18
C ASN A 212 12.20 -17.98 0.11
N PHE A 213 11.50 -18.37 -0.96
CA PHE A 213 10.10 -17.98 -1.13
C PHE A 213 9.22 -18.52 -0.01
N PHE A 214 9.38 -19.78 0.41
CA PHE A 214 8.64 -20.40 1.52
C PHE A 214 8.78 -19.62 2.84
N ASP A 215 9.99 -19.16 3.16
CA ASP A 215 10.26 -18.34 4.35
C ASP A 215 9.45 -17.04 4.32
N LEU A 216 9.28 -16.43 3.13
CA LEU A 216 8.47 -15.24 2.93
C LEU A 216 6.98 -15.51 3.20
N LEU A 217 6.40 -16.59 2.63
CA LEU A 217 5.00 -16.94 2.91
C LEU A 217 4.78 -17.19 4.41
N ASN A 218 5.72 -17.85 5.09
CA ASN A 218 5.63 -18.08 6.52
C ASN A 218 5.76 -16.82 7.37
N SER A 219 6.51 -15.83 6.90
CA SER A 219 6.77 -14.58 7.61
C SER A 219 5.74 -13.49 7.32
N THR A 220 4.62 -13.81 6.64
CA THR A 220 3.56 -12.86 6.26
C THR A 220 3.15 -11.90 7.39
N GLU A 221 2.90 -12.44 8.60
CA GLU A 221 2.50 -11.66 9.77
C GLU A 221 3.60 -10.67 10.21
N HIS A 222 4.86 -11.12 10.21
CA HIS A 222 6.02 -10.29 10.57
C HIS A 222 6.25 -9.18 9.54
N VAL A 223 6.09 -9.48 8.25
CA VAL A 223 6.21 -8.49 7.18
C VAL A 223 5.10 -7.45 7.29
N ARG A 224 3.85 -7.84 7.57
CA ARG A 224 2.76 -6.89 7.79
C ARG A 224 3.05 -5.96 8.97
N LYS A 225 3.45 -6.52 10.11
CA LYS A 225 3.80 -5.72 11.29
C LYS A 225 4.90 -4.71 10.98
N LYS A 226 5.96 -5.15 10.30
CA LYS A 226 7.07 -4.27 9.93
C LYS A 226 6.66 -3.22 8.88
N TYR A 227 5.78 -3.57 7.95
CA TYR A 227 5.19 -2.62 7.00
C TYR A 227 4.43 -1.52 7.73
N ASP A 228 3.55 -1.87 8.66
CA ASP A 228 2.76 -0.90 9.43
C ASP A 228 3.66 0.04 10.24
N GLU A 229 4.69 -0.50 10.92
CA GLU A 229 5.70 0.30 11.65
C GLU A 229 6.43 1.31 10.73
N LEU A 230 6.91 0.85 9.58
CA LEU A 230 7.66 1.69 8.64
C LEU A 230 6.76 2.72 7.94
N TYR A 231 5.52 2.35 7.62
CA TYR A 231 4.55 3.25 7.00
C TYR A 231 4.11 4.35 7.98
N GLU A 232 3.95 4.02 9.27
CA GLU A 232 3.70 5.00 10.33
C GLU A 232 4.86 6.00 10.46
N ILE A 233 6.11 5.52 10.41
CA ILE A 233 7.29 6.40 10.44
C ILE A 233 7.30 7.33 9.22
N TYR A 234 7.03 6.80 8.02
CA TYR A 234 6.96 7.59 6.79
C TYR A 234 5.89 8.70 6.89
N THR A 235 4.68 8.37 7.30
CA THR A 235 3.57 9.34 7.43
C THR A 235 3.85 10.39 8.52
N LYS A 236 4.48 10.01 9.64
CA LYS A 236 4.92 10.97 10.67
C LYS A 236 6.00 11.90 10.15
N ARG A 237 7.01 11.40 9.43
CA ARG A 237 8.07 12.25 8.83
C ARG A 237 7.49 13.26 7.84
N PHE A 238 6.54 12.85 7.01
CA PHE A 238 5.83 13.76 6.11
C PHE A 238 5.12 14.89 6.88
N SER A 239 4.47 14.55 8.00
CA SER A 239 3.80 15.52 8.87
C SER A 239 4.79 16.50 9.51
N VAL A 240 5.94 16.01 9.99
CA VAL A 240 7.00 16.87 10.56
C VAL A 240 7.57 17.81 9.50
N ASN A 241 7.89 17.31 8.30
CA ASN A 241 8.42 18.14 7.22
C ASN A 241 7.42 19.24 6.81
N LYS A 242 6.12 18.93 6.82
CA LYS A 242 5.08 19.93 6.59
C LYS A 242 5.10 21.03 7.65
N ILE A 243 5.18 20.67 8.94
CA ILE A 243 5.25 21.63 10.05
C ILE A 243 6.51 22.49 9.95
N LEU A 244 7.65 21.91 9.61
CA LEU A 244 8.91 22.65 9.42
C LEU A 244 8.79 23.66 8.28
N ASN A 245 8.22 23.25 7.14
CA ASN A 245 8.00 24.15 6.01
C ASN A 245 7.04 25.30 6.35
N GLU A 246 5.95 25.01 7.07
CA GLU A 246 5.01 26.04 7.54
C GLU A 246 5.67 27.00 8.54
N LEU A 247 6.56 26.50 9.40
CA LEU A 247 7.34 27.30 10.34
C LEU A 247 8.32 28.23 9.60
N ASP A 248 9.04 27.71 8.60
CA ASP A 248 9.96 28.49 7.78
C ASP A 248 9.22 29.61 7.02
N GLU A 249 8.06 29.30 6.45
CA GLU A 249 7.21 30.29 5.79
C GLU A 249 6.73 31.37 6.76
N LYS A 250 6.30 30.99 7.97
CA LYS A 250 5.89 31.95 9.01
C LYS A 250 7.04 32.81 9.51
N ASN A 251 8.25 32.25 9.62
CA ASN A 251 9.44 32.99 9.99
C ASN A 251 9.77 34.05 8.92
N LEU A 252 9.75 33.67 7.64
CA LEU A 252 9.95 34.61 6.54
C LEU A 252 8.90 35.73 6.53
N GLU A 253 7.62 35.39 6.72
CA GLU A 253 6.52 36.37 6.82
C GLU A 253 6.74 37.34 7.99
N PHE A 254 7.16 36.82 9.15
CA PHE A 254 7.42 37.62 10.35
C PHE A 254 8.62 38.56 10.16
N THR A 255 9.74 38.06 9.63
CA THR A 255 10.91 38.89 9.30
C THR A 255 10.56 39.99 8.29
N SER A 256 9.74 39.67 7.28
CA SER A 256 9.26 40.68 6.33
C SER A 256 8.46 41.78 7.02
N LYS A 257 7.51 41.43 7.90
CA LYS A 257 6.72 42.41 8.67
C LYS A 257 7.57 43.28 9.58
N ILE A 258 8.61 42.71 10.22
CA ILE A 258 9.56 43.49 11.02
C ILE A 258 10.33 44.48 10.14
N ASN A 259 10.85 44.03 8.99
CA ASN A 259 11.56 44.90 8.07
C ASN A 259 10.66 46.03 7.55
N GLU A 260 9.41 45.73 7.21
CA GLU A 260 8.41 46.75 6.83
C GLU A 260 8.14 47.73 7.98
N PHE A 261 7.97 47.25 9.21
CA PHE A 261 7.74 48.10 10.38
C PHE A 261 8.93 49.02 10.67
N ILE A 262 10.15 48.48 10.62
CA ILE A 262 11.39 49.25 10.81
C ILE A 262 11.54 50.28 9.69
N SER A 263 11.39 49.87 8.44
CA SER A 263 11.51 50.76 7.28
C SER A 263 10.47 51.90 7.35
N SER A 264 9.23 51.58 7.72
CA SER A 264 8.16 52.55 7.94
C SER A 264 8.49 53.52 9.08
N ASN A 265 8.99 53.03 10.22
CA ASN A 265 9.36 53.86 11.35
C ASN A 265 10.59 54.73 11.08
N GLN A 266 11.61 54.19 10.42
CA GLN A 266 12.78 54.97 9.98
C GLN A 266 12.37 56.09 9.02
N THR A 267 11.49 55.79 8.06
CA THR A 267 10.96 56.79 7.13
C THR A 267 10.21 57.89 7.89
N LYS A 268 9.31 57.54 8.81
CA LYS A 268 8.58 58.52 9.64
C LYS A 268 9.53 59.36 10.50
N ALA A 269 10.53 58.72 11.09
CA ALA A 269 11.51 59.34 11.97
C ALA A 269 12.49 60.28 11.28
N LEU A 270 12.78 60.06 9.99
CA LEU A 270 13.56 60.99 9.17
C LEU A 270 12.69 62.12 8.60
N THR A 271 11.42 61.82 8.28
CA THR A 271 10.49 62.79 7.70
C THR A 271 10.10 63.88 8.71
N ILE A 272 9.86 63.54 9.99
CA ILE A 272 9.44 64.51 11.01
C ILE A 272 10.51 65.61 11.25
N PRO A 273 11.78 65.28 11.53
CA PRO A 273 12.85 66.29 11.66
C PRO A 273 13.12 67.02 10.35
N GLY A 274 13.07 66.33 9.21
CA GLY A 274 13.23 66.97 7.90
C GLY A 274 12.18 68.06 7.65
N ALA A 275 10.91 67.77 8.00
CA ALA A 275 9.83 68.74 7.92
C ALA A 275 10.01 69.92 8.91
N LEU A 276 10.49 69.64 10.13
CA LEU A 276 10.81 70.68 11.12
C LEU A 276 11.94 71.61 10.67
N ILE A 277 13.03 71.07 10.11
CA ILE A 277 14.15 71.86 9.58
C ILE A 277 13.69 72.73 8.39
N ALA A 278 12.92 72.16 7.46
CA ALA A 278 12.36 72.89 6.34
C ALA A 278 11.43 74.03 6.78
N ALA A 279 10.57 73.79 7.77
CA ALA A 279 9.71 74.82 8.35
C ALA A 279 10.52 75.93 9.06
N GLY A 280 11.57 75.56 9.81
CA GLY A 280 12.46 76.53 10.48
C GLY A 280 13.16 77.48 9.49
N GLY A 281 13.73 76.94 8.41
CA GLY A 281 14.40 77.75 7.39
C GLY A 281 13.46 78.66 6.59
N LEU A 282 12.17 78.34 6.51
CA LEU A 282 11.15 79.20 5.88
C LEU A 282 10.73 80.39 6.77
N VAL A 283 10.87 80.27 8.09
CA VAL A 283 10.30 81.23 9.05
C VAL A 283 11.19 82.47 9.27
N LYS A 284 12.39 82.59 8.67
CA LYS A 284 13.39 83.63 9.04
C LYS A 284 13.58 83.66 10.57
N ALA A 285 13.76 82.50 11.17
CA ALA A 285 14.03 82.40 12.59
C ALA A 285 15.38 83.07 12.91
N ASN A 286 15.47 83.78 14.03
CA ASN A 286 16.74 84.33 14.51
C ASN A 286 17.76 83.19 14.70
N GLU A 287 19.06 83.48 14.58
CA GLU A 287 20.16 82.48 14.62
C GLU A 287 20.05 81.48 15.80
N THR A 288 19.54 81.94 16.95
CA THR A 288 19.35 81.11 18.15
C THR A 288 18.17 80.15 18.06
N THR A 289 17.06 80.53 17.41
CA THR A 289 15.88 79.66 17.27
C THR A 289 16.11 78.56 16.24
N GLU A 290 16.87 78.84 15.17
CA GLU A 290 17.30 77.81 14.21
C GLU A 290 18.21 76.77 14.87
N ALA A 291 19.16 77.19 15.70
CA ALA A 291 20.05 76.28 16.42
C ALA A 291 19.30 75.33 17.36
N ILE A 292 18.29 75.84 18.08
CA ILE A 292 17.45 75.01 18.98
C ILE A 292 16.63 73.98 18.18
N LEU A 293 16.06 74.37 17.04
CA LEU A 293 15.30 73.46 16.17
C LEU A 293 16.19 72.36 15.58
N ILE A 294 17.41 72.69 15.17
CA ILE A 294 18.39 71.71 14.66
C ILE A 294 18.78 70.72 15.77
N ILE A 295 19.07 71.21 16.98
CA ILE A 295 19.42 70.35 18.13
C ILE A 295 18.25 69.42 18.50
N ALA A 296 17.02 69.94 18.52
CA ALA A 296 15.83 69.14 18.78
C ALA A 296 15.62 68.06 17.70
N GLY A 297 15.82 68.41 16.42
CA GLY A 297 15.76 67.48 15.30
C GLY A 297 16.81 66.36 15.41
N LEU A 298 18.06 66.70 15.71
CA LEU A 298 19.15 65.74 15.92
C LEU A 298 18.90 64.84 17.13
N TRP A 299 18.34 65.38 18.22
CA TRP A 299 17.98 64.59 19.40
C TRP A 299 16.88 63.57 19.08
N MET A 300 15.88 63.98 18.28
CA MET A 300 14.79 63.10 17.86
C MET A 300 15.30 61.96 16.96
N ILE A 301 16.19 62.25 15.99
CA ILE A 301 16.84 61.24 15.15
C ILE A 301 17.63 60.25 16.00
N LYS A 302 18.42 60.75 16.96
CA LYS A 302 19.18 59.89 17.90
C LYS A 302 18.26 58.97 18.68
N LYS A 303 17.15 59.50 19.22
CA LYS A 303 16.19 58.71 20.03
C LYS A 303 15.54 57.60 19.21
N VAL A 304 15.16 57.85 17.96
CA VAL A 304 14.54 56.84 17.11
C VAL A 304 15.55 55.77 16.66
N ASN A 305 16.77 56.15 16.31
CA ASN A 305 17.82 55.16 15.99
C ASN A 305 18.11 54.25 17.19
N TYR A 306 18.13 54.81 18.41
CA TYR A 306 18.31 54.02 19.62
C TYR A 306 17.17 53.01 19.82
N ILE A 307 15.91 53.44 19.72
CA ILE A 307 14.74 52.55 19.84
C ILE A 307 14.76 51.47 18.75
N SER A 308 15.20 51.80 17.54
CA SER A 308 15.31 50.83 16.44
C SER A 308 16.35 49.74 16.73
N ILE A 309 17.49 50.13 17.32
CA ILE A 309 18.55 49.20 17.75
C ILE A 309 18.10 48.34 18.94
N GLU A 310 17.35 48.92 19.87
CA GLU A 310 16.78 48.21 21.02
C GLU A 310 15.80 47.12 20.57
N ILE A 311 14.86 47.45 19.68
CA ILE A 311 13.93 46.49 19.08
C ILE A 311 14.69 45.39 18.31
N PHE A 312 15.77 45.74 17.61
CA PHE A 312 16.58 44.77 16.87
C PHE A 312 17.23 43.75 17.82
N ASN A 313 17.81 44.23 18.92
CA ASN A 313 18.43 43.37 19.92
C ASN A 313 17.40 42.47 20.61
N GLU A 314 16.24 43.02 21.01
CA GLU A 314 15.16 42.25 21.65
C GLU A 314 14.58 41.17 20.72
N THR A 315 14.52 41.45 19.41
CA THR A 315 14.12 40.46 18.40
C THR A 315 15.16 39.35 18.27
N PHE A 316 16.45 39.70 18.27
CA PHE A 316 17.55 38.73 18.20
C PHE A 316 17.59 37.83 19.44
N ASP A 317 17.37 38.40 20.63
CA ASP A 317 17.32 37.66 21.88
C ASP A 317 16.12 36.70 21.95
N ASN A 318 14.94 37.13 21.49
CA ASN A 318 13.76 36.26 21.39
C ASN A 318 13.94 35.12 20.35
N LEU A 319 14.64 35.37 19.24
CA LEU A 319 14.98 34.33 18.28
C LEU A 319 15.96 33.33 18.90
N ARG A 320 16.99 33.82 19.59
CA ARG A 320 17.98 32.98 20.26
C ARG A 320 17.36 32.09 21.33
N SER A 321 16.48 32.63 22.17
CA SER A 321 15.86 31.86 23.26
C SER A 321 14.98 30.71 22.76
N ARG A 322 14.45 30.81 21.52
CA ARG A 322 13.60 29.77 20.91
C ARG A 322 14.40 28.72 20.15
N VAL A 323 15.63 29.01 19.74
CA VAL A 323 16.56 28.02 19.14
C VAL A 323 17.22 27.16 20.22
N GLU A 324 17.38 27.71 21.42
CA GLU A 324 17.98 27.01 22.58
C GLU A 324 16.95 26.18 23.39
N SER A 325 15.64 26.24 23.06
CA SER A 325 14.54 25.49 23.73
C SER A 325 14.06 24.29 22.90
#